data_AF-A0A5J4QE79-F1
#
_entry.id   AF-A0A5J4QE79-F1
#
_cell.length_a   1.000
_cell.length_b   1.000
_cell.length_c   1.000
_cell.angle_alpha   90.00
_cell.angle_beta   90.00
_cell.angle_gamma   90.00
#
_symmetry.space_group_name_H-M   'P 1'
#
loop_
_entity.id
_entity.type
_entity.pdbx_description
1 polymer ?
#
loop_
_entity_poly.entity_id
_entity_poly.type
_entity_poly.pdbx_seq_one_letter_code
_entity_poly.pdbx_strand_id
1 'polypeptide(L)' 'MELTDNEVVKVRAIITAVDNGKKITDLPPATGGIESYKIEVVDITGESKQLNLFSAI' A
#
# COMPACT_ATOMS: atom_id res chain seq x y z
N MET A 1 -7.83 -26.82 13.53
CA MET A 1 -7.54 -26.85 12.09
C MET A 1 -6.18 -26.19 11.93
N GLU A 2 -5.18 -26.92 11.45
CA GLU A 2 -3.86 -26.36 11.17
C GLU A 2 -3.85 -25.76 9.77
N LEU A 3 -3.11 -24.66 9.62
CA LEU A 3 -2.89 -24.03 8.32
C LEU A 3 -1.95 -24.92 7.50
N THR A 4 -2.22 -24.98 6.20
CA THR A 4 -1.28 -25.57 5.24
C THR A 4 -0.02 -24.70 5.14
N ASP A 5 1.09 -25.29 4.71
CA ASP A 5 2.35 -24.57 4.52
C ASP A 5 2.21 -23.33 3.61
N ASN A 6 1.35 -23.43 2.58
CA ASN A 6 1.08 -22.32 1.67
C ASN A 6 0.31 -21.17 2.35
N GLU A 7 -0.63 -21.48 3.24
CA GLU A 7 -1.35 -20.48 4.02
C GLU A 7 -0.42 -19.80 5.03
N VAL A 8 0.49 -20.57 5.65
CA VAL A 8 1.51 -20.02 6.56
C VAL A 8 2.41 -19.02 5.83
N VAL A 9 2.83 -19.30 4.60
CA VAL A 9 3.63 -18.37 3.78
C VAL A 9 2.88 -17.07 3.51
N LYS A 10 1.60 -17.15 3.14
CA LYS A 10 0.76 -15.96 2.89
C LYS A 10 0.58 -15.11 4.15
N VAL A 11 0.31 -15.74 5.29
CA VAL A 11 0.15 -15.04 6.58
C VAL A 11 1.45 -14.34 6.98
N ARG A 12 2.61 -14.99 6.82
CA ARG A 12 3.91 -14.37 7.10
C ARG A 12 4.18 -13.15 6.21
N ALA A 13 3.82 -13.22 4.94
CA ALA A 13 3.95 -12.09 4.02
C ALA A 13 3.11 -10.89 4.46
N ILE A 14 1.87 -11.12 4.92
CA ILE A 14 0.99 -10.08 5.45
C ILE A 14 1.58 -9.45 6.71
N ILE A 15 2.00 -10.26 7.69
CA ILE A 15 2.60 -9.76 8.93
C ILE A 15 3.85 -8.92 8.63
N THR A 16 4.72 -9.41 7.75
CA THR A 16 5.94 -8.70 7.35
C THR A 16 5.62 -7.37 6.68
N ALA A 17 4.59 -7.31 5.83
CA ALA A 17 4.15 -6.07 5.19
C ALA A 17 3.57 -5.07 6.19
N VAL A 18 2.85 -5.55 7.21
CA VAL A 18 2.31 -4.72 8.29
C VAL A 18 3.43 -4.17 9.16
N ASP A 19 4.37 -5.01 9.61
CA ASP A 19 5.50 -4.60 10.45
C ASP A 19 6.44 -3.62 9.74
N ASN A 20 6.62 -3.79 8.43
CA ASN A 20 7.42 -2.88 7.60
C ASN A 20 6.64 -1.65 7.12
N GLY A 21 5.31 -1.62 7.30
CA GLY A 21 4.46 -0.53 6.90
C GLY A 21 4.71 0.70 7.76
N LYS A 22 5.33 1.73 7.20
CA LYS A 22 5.46 3.03 7.88
C LYS A 22 4.18 3.83 7.73
N LYS A 23 3.79 4.57 8.78
CA LYS A 23 2.71 5.55 8.66
C LYS A 23 3.14 6.63 7.69
N ILE A 24 2.19 7.25 7.00
CA ILE A 24 2.46 8.36 6.07
C ILE A 24 3.19 9.52 6.76
N THR A 25 2.97 9.72 8.06
CA THR A 25 3.64 10.72 8.91
C THR A 25 5.11 10.40 9.19
N ASP A 26 5.50 9.14 9.06
CA ASP A 26 6.84 8.64 9.37
C ASP A 26 7.67 8.45 8.08
N LEU A 27 7.07 8.72 6.92
CA LEU A 27 7.76 8.71 5.64
C LEU A 27 8.55 10.01 5.44
N PRO A 28 9.76 9.94 4.85
CA PRO A 28 10.48 11.15 4.48
C PRO A 28 9.65 11.97 3.47
N PRO A 29 9.83 13.30 3.44
CA PRO A 29 9.19 14.14 2.43
C PRO A 29 9.51 13.62 1.04
N ALA A 30 8.50 13.58 0.17
CA ALA A 30 8.71 13.20 -1.22
C ALA A 30 9.63 14.23 -1.91
N THR A 31 10.68 13.75 -2.56
CA THR A 31 11.68 14.60 -3.24
C THR A 31 11.43 14.75 -4.74
N GLY A 32 10.43 14.05 -5.29
CA GLY A 32 10.02 14.16 -6.69
C GLY A 32 9.05 15.32 -6.93
N GLY A 33 8.84 15.71 -8.19
CA GLY A 33 7.81 16.66 -8.58
C GLY A 33 6.41 16.02 -8.61
N ILE A 34 5.37 16.85 -8.77
CA ILE A 34 3.94 16.45 -8.75
C ILE A 34 3.64 15.36 -9.80
N GLU A 35 4.39 15.30 -10.90
CA GLU A 35 4.34 14.26 -11.92
C GLU A 35 4.62 12.85 -11.39
N SER A 36 5.34 12.74 -10.29
CA SER A 36 5.67 11.47 -9.64
C SER A 36 4.64 11.05 -8.59
N TYR A 37 3.64 11.89 -8.30
CA TYR A 37 2.70 11.67 -7.21
C TYR A 37 1.53 10.83 -7.72
N LYS A 38 1.25 9.75 -6.98
CA LYS A 38 0.12 8.87 -7.21
C LYS A 38 -0.82 8.97 -6.02
N ILE A 39 -2.10 9.11 -6.30
CA ILE A 39 -3.17 9.01 -5.32
C ILE A 39 -3.81 7.64 -5.51
N GLU A 40 -3.88 6.86 -4.44
CA GLU A 40 -4.64 5.63 -4.39
C GLU A 40 -5.92 5.89 -3.60
N VAL A 41 -7.06 5.70 -4.25
CA VAL A 41 -8.38 5.77 -3.61
C VAL A 41 -8.85 4.35 -3.38
N VAL A 42 -9.11 4.00 -2.13
CA VAL A 42 -9.65 2.70 -1.73
C VAL A 42 -11.10 2.90 -1.30
N ASP A 43 -12.01 2.17 -1.93
CA ASP A 43 -13.42 2.13 -1.55
C ASP A 43 -13.63 1.22 -0.33
N ILE A 44 -14.77 1.38 0.36
CA ILE A 44 -15.15 0.58 1.53
C ILE A 44 -15.26 -0.92 1.21
N THR A 45 -15.44 -1.26 -0.07
CA THR A 45 -15.47 -2.64 -0.58
C THR A 45 -14.08 -3.25 -0.76
N GLY A 46 -13.02 -2.46 -0.62
CA GLY A 46 -11.64 -2.87 -0.86
C GLY A 46 -11.19 -2.72 -2.32
N GLU A 47 -12.06 -2.29 -3.24
CA GLU A 47 -11.63 -1.89 -4.58
C GLU A 47 -10.72 -0.65 -4.51
N SER A 48 -9.65 -0.64 -5.29
CA SER A 48 -8.73 0.50 -5.34
C SER A 48 -8.51 0.99 -6.75
N LYS A 49 -8.32 2.32 -6.88
CA LYS A 49 -7.93 2.95 -8.13
C LYS A 49 -6.78 3.92 -7.88
N GLN A 50 -5.76 3.80 -8.70
CA GLN A 50 -4.63 4.72 -8.72
C GLN A 50 -4.84 5.80 -9.77
N LEU A 51 -4.54 7.04 -9.40
CA LEU A 51 -4.60 8.21 -10.27
C LEU A 51 -3.25 8.93 -10.19
N ASN A 52 -2.66 9.28 -11.33
CA ASN A 52 -1.51 10.17 -11.33
C ASN A 52 -2.01 11.59 -11.06
N LEU A 53 -1.49 12.25 -10.03
CA LEU A 53 -1.97 13.57 -9.62
C LEU A 53 -1.84 14.58 -10.76
N PHE A 54 -0.72 14.57 -11.48
CA PHE A 54 -0.49 15.46 -12.62
C PHE A 54 -1.49 15.30 -13.77
N SER A 55 -2.10 14.12 -13.94
CA SER A 55 -3.13 13.91 -14.97
C SER A 55 -4.53 14.34 -14.53
N ALA A 56 -4.70 14.74 -13.26
CA ALA A 56 -5.98 15.00 -12.62
C ALA A 56 -6.23 16.48 -12.30
N ILE A 57 -5.20 17.31 -12.47
CA ILE A 57 -5.21 18.79 -12.41
C ILE A 57 -5.18 19.34 -13.83
#